data_AF-C1MUF3-F1
#
_entry.id   AF-C1MUF3-F1
#
_cell.length_a   1.000
_cell.length_b   1.000
_cell.length_c   1.000
_cell.angle_alpha   90.00
_cell.angle_beta   90.00
_cell.angle_gamma   90.00
#
_symmetry.space_group_name_H-M   'P 1'
#
loop_
_entity.id
_entity.type
_entity.pdbx_description
1 polymer ?
#
loop_
_entity_poly.entity_id
_entity_poly.type
_entity_poly.pdbx_seq_one_letter_code
_entity_poly.pdbx_strand_id
1 'polypeptide(L)'
;MAAHAMSANALVAKLGGVAVNKAATGAKKSACFTGGAAVPRASVRSAARVNATVRAAVSLPDGVTVEKMGKDVFNTSYYPKGEDTDNSRKPWVVIDAAGLRLGRLSTLVATYLRGGNVGTYSPSMNMGTYVVVVNASQVVVSGKKFEDKLYKRHETGRPGSMKEESFKMLQARIPERIVEKAVRGMLPKNRKGRELFTQLKVYGSEEHPHAAQNPIDVTAEVKELCYSSGMKSA
;
A
#
# COMPACT_ATOMS: atom_id res chain seq x y z
N MET A 1 -0.04 -61.57 -1.11
CA MET A 1 1.26 -61.31 -1.76
C MET A 1 1.70 -59.92 -1.38
N ALA A 2 2.63 -59.84 -0.44
CA ALA A 2 3.24 -58.60 0.04
C ALA A 2 4.58 -58.38 -0.67
N ALA A 3 4.87 -57.13 -1.05
CA ALA A 3 6.21 -56.57 -1.27
C ALA A 3 6.05 -55.04 -1.26
N HIS A 4 6.44 -54.34 -0.19
CA HIS A 4 7.75 -53.70 -0.01
C HIS A 4 8.11 -52.75 -1.17
N ALA A 5 7.94 -51.43 -1.05
CA ALA A 5 8.76 -50.44 -0.32
C ALA A 5 9.96 -49.89 -1.14
N MET A 6 10.08 -48.55 -1.11
CA MET A 6 11.30 -47.72 -1.15
C MET A 6 11.44 -46.66 -2.27
N SER A 7 11.22 -45.43 -1.81
CA SER A 7 11.96 -44.18 -2.07
C SER A 7 13.31 -44.30 -2.79
N ALA A 8 13.49 -43.50 -3.84
CA ALA A 8 14.77 -43.22 -4.48
C ALA A 8 15.06 -41.71 -4.48
N ASN A 9 15.15 -41.13 -3.28
CA ASN A 9 15.83 -39.86 -3.07
C ASN A 9 17.33 -40.17 -2.88
N ALA A 10 18.04 -40.41 -3.98
CA ALA A 10 19.48 -40.65 -3.98
C ALA A 10 20.06 -40.49 -5.39
N LEU A 11 20.39 -39.25 -5.78
CA LEU A 11 21.41 -39.03 -6.80
C LEU A 11 22.43 -38.03 -6.27
N VAL A 12 23.42 -38.65 -5.64
CA VAL A 12 24.62 -38.10 -5.04
C VAL A 12 25.46 -37.33 -6.06
N ALA A 13 25.71 -36.07 -5.73
CA ALA A 13 27.00 -35.40 -5.68
C ALA A 13 28.10 -35.83 -6.69
N LYS A 14 28.56 -34.87 -7.48
CA LYS A 14 29.97 -34.73 -7.84
C LYS A 14 30.30 -33.28 -8.20
N LEU A 15 31.45 -32.84 -7.69
CA LEU A 15 32.25 -31.66 -8.05
C LEU A 15 32.03 -30.38 -7.20
N GLY A 16 32.96 -30.20 -6.26
CA GLY A 16 33.79 -28.98 -6.28
C GLY A 16 33.60 -28.01 -5.13
N GLY A 17 34.11 -28.35 -3.94
CA GLY A 17 34.40 -27.37 -2.90
C GLY A 17 35.59 -26.49 -3.27
N VAL A 18 35.53 -25.21 -2.90
CA VAL A 18 36.71 -24.33 -2.80
C VAL A 18 36.69 -23.61 -1.46
N ALA A 19 37.88 -23.58 -0.88
CA ALA A 19 38.22 -23.33 0.51
C ALA A 19 37.92 -21.93 1.04
N VAL A 20 37.59 -21.91 2.33
CA VAL A 20 37.61 -20.74 3.23
C VAL A 20 39.06 -20.48 3.65
N ASN A 21 39.57 -19.27 3.44
CA ASN A 21 40.83 -18.83 4.04
C ASN A 21 40.57 -17.87 5.20
N LYS A 22 40.99 -18.33 6.38
CA LYS A 22 41.06 -17.60 7.64
C LYS A 22 42.53 -17.23 7.88
N ALA A 23 42.84 -15.95 7.98
CA ALA A 23 44.12 -15.43 8.48
C ALA A 23 43.78 -14.27 9.43
N ALA A 24 43.95 -14.44 10.73
CA ALA A 24 45.19 -14.39 11.51
C ALA A 24 45.31 -13.03 12.22
N THR A 25 45.22 -13.12 13.54
CA THR A 25 45.37 -12.12 14.59
C THR A 25 46.79 -11.55 14.67
N GLY A 26 46.95 -10.27 15.07
CA GLY A 26 48.26 -9.78 15.55
C GLY A 26 48.41 -8.27 15.81
N ALA A 27 48.16 -7.87 17.06
CA ALA A 27 48.93 -6.90 17.87
C ALA A 27 49.10 -5.40 17.46
N LYS A 28 48.47 -4.55 18.29
CA LYS A 28 48.96 -3.35 19.01
C LYS A 28 50.10 -2.49 18.38
N LYS A 29 49.85 -1.17 18.24
CA LYS A 29 50.38 -0.11 19.13
C LYS A 29 49.91 1.30 18.72
N SER A 30 49.60 2.08 19.75
CA SER A 30 49.61 3.54 19.90
C SER A 30 50.43 4.36 18.89
N ALA A 31 49.88 5.47 18.41
CA ALA A 31 50.58 6.76 18.36
C ALA A 31 49.62 7.93 18.14
N CYS A 32 49.93 8.98 18.87
CA CYS A 32 49.44 10.35 18.92
C CYS A 32 48.98 11.01 17.60
N PHE A 33 47.94 11.81 17.80
CA PHE A 33 47.45 12.87 16.93
C PHE A 33 48.43 14.06 16.97
N THR A 34 49.22 14.29 15.92
CA THR A 34 49.87 15.59 15.68
C THR A 34 50.06 15.80 14.18
N GLY A 35 49.69 16.99 13.71
CA GLY A 35 49.52 17.33 12.30
C GLY A 35 50.75 17.26 11.42
N GLY A 36 50.48 17.14 10.12
CA GLY A 36 51.48 17.22 9.05
C GLY A 36 50.81 17.24 7.67
N ALA A 37 50.89 18.41 7.03
CA ALA A 37 50.74 18.70 5.59
C ALA A 37 49.52 18.18 4.81
N ALA A 38 48.72 19.12 4.31
CA ALA A 38 47.73 18.90 3.28
C ALA A 38 48.37 18.33 1.99
N VAL A 39 47.97 17.14 1.59
CA VAL A 39 48.26 16.58 0.27
C VAL A 39 47.21 17.12 -0.72
N PRO A 40 47.59 17.68 -1.88
CA PRO A 40 46.62 18.20 -2.83
C PRO A 40 45.71 17.06 -3.32
N ARG A 41 44.39 17.30 -3.23
CA ARG A 41 43.35 16.44 -3.79
C ARG A 41 43.47 16.49 -5.31
N ALA A 42 44.30 15.63 -5.88
CA ALA A 42 44.34 15.41 -7.33
C ALA A 42 42.92 15.08 -7.80
N SER A 43 42.40 15.89 -8.71
CA SER A 43 41.11 15.65 -9.34
C SER A 43 41.19 14.35 -10.10
N VAL A 44 40.60 13.28 -9.56
CA VAL A 44 40.28 12.09 -10.33
C VAL A 44 39.12 12.49 -11.25
N ARG A 45 39.43 13.19 -12.35
CA ARG A 45 38.60 13.06 -13.55
C ARG A 45 38.81 11.62 -13.97
N SER A 46 37.90 10.75 -13.57
CA SER A 46 37.83 9.40 -14.11
C SER A 46 37.75 9.54 -15.61
N ALA A 47 38.83 9.15 -16.31
CA ALA A 47 38.77 8.87 -17.73
C ALA A 47 37.54 8.00 -17.95
N ALA A 48 36.64 8.46 -18.82
CA ALA A 48 35.47 7.71 -19.21
C ALA A 48 35.93 6.30 -19.57
N ARG A 49 35.55 5.30 -18.77
CA ARG A 49 35.56 3.92 -19.23
C ARG A 49 34.58 3.91 -20.39
N VAL A 50 35.13 3.91 -21.60
CA VAL A 50 34.39 3.48 -22.79
C VAL A 50 33.99 2.05 -22.47
N ASN A 51 32.74 1.85 -22.05
CA ASN A 51 32.18 0.53 -21.94
C ASN A 51 32.27 -0.08 -23.33
N ALA A 52 33.14 -1.07 -23.47
CA ALA A 52 33.16 -1.94 -24.63
C ALA A 52 31.78 -2.60 -24.70
N THR A 53 30.91 -2.04 -25.53
CA THR A 53 29.66 -2.70 -25.91
C THR A 53 30.06 -3.90 -26.75
N VAL A 54 30.09 -5.08 -26.12
CA VAL A 54 29.88 -6.32 -26.85
C VAL A 54 28.46 -6.23 -27.39
N ARG A 55 28.31 -5.67 -28.60
CA ARG A 55 27.09 -5.85 -29.38
C ARG A 55 27.08 -7.32 -29.77
N ALA A 56 26.47 -8.16 -28.92
CA ALA A 56 25.91 -9.40 -29.40
C ALA A 56 24.90 -8.98 -30.48
N ALA A 57 25.27 -9.14 -31.75
CA ALA A 57 24.38 -8.95 -32.86
C ALA A 57 23.36 -10.10 -32.83
N VAL A 58 22.35 -9.95 -31.99
CA VAL A 58 21.13 -10.75 -32.11
C VAL A 58 20.50 -10.31 -33.41
N SER A 59 20.56 -11.17 -34.43
CA SER A 59 19.85 -10.98 -35.69
C SER A 59 18.35 -10.91 -35.40
N LEU A 60 17.81 -9.70 -35.36
CA LEU A 60 16.37 -9.47 -35.29
C LEU A 60 15.74 -9.94 -36.62
N PRO A 61 14.58 -10.63 -36.60
CA PRO A 61 13.90 -11.06 -37.83
C PRO A 61 13.58 -9.86 -38.73
N ASP A 62 13.70 -10.07 -40.04
CA ASP A 62 13.58 -9.03 -41.05
C ASP A 62 12.26 -8.26 -40.94
N GLY A 63 12.36 -6.94 -40.77
CA GLY A 63 11.21 -6.03 -40.65
C GLY A 63 11.08 -5.32 -39.30
N VAL A 64 11.78 -5.80 -38.26
CA VAL A 64 11.77 -5.20 -36.93
C VAL A 64 13.03 -4.36 -36.70
N THR A 65 12.98 -3.08 -37.11
CA THR A 65 14.02 -2.11 -36.79
C THR A 65 13.89 -1.65 -35.33
N VAL A 66 15.01 -1.37 -34.65
CA VAL A 66 15.05 -0.91 -33.25
C VAL A 66 14.20 0.34 -33.02
N GLU A 67 14.02 1.17 -34.05
CA GLU A 67 13.21 2.40 -34.01
C GLU A 67 11.69 2.15 -34.05
N LYS A 68 11.25 0.97 -34.55
CA LYS A 68 9.84 0.57 -34.55
C LYS A 68 9.42 -0.13 -33.25
N MET A 69 10.39 -0.69 -32.53
CA MET A 69 10.19 -1.13 -31.16
C MET A 69 10.19 0.13 -30.29
N GLY A 70 9.03 0.60 -29.84
CA GLY A 70 8.95 1.73 -28.91
C GLY A 70 9.76 1.49 -27.61
N LYS A 71 9.60 2.36 -26.62
CA LYS A 71 10.28 2.20 -25.33
C LYS A 71 10.06 0.80 -24.74
N ASP A 72 11.11 0.16 -24.21
CA ASP A 72 11.03 -1.15 -23.57
C ASP A 72 10.16 -1.09 -22.30
N VAL A 73 8.92 -1.59 -22.42
CA VAL A 73 7.94 -1.64 -21.33
C VAL A 73 8.04 -2.95 -20.56
N PHE A 74 8.63 -4.00 -21.13
CA PHE A 74 8.62 -5.34 -20.52
C PHE A 74 9.74 -5.52 -19.49
N ASN A 75 10.92 -4.95 -19.74
CA ASN A 75 12.05 -5.07 -18.81
C ASN A 75 12.11 -3.93 -17.78
N THR A 76 11.28 -2.88 -17.94
CA THR A 76 11.15 -1.78 -16.98
C THR A 76 9.89 -1.97 -16.16
N SER A 77 9.92 -1.59 -14.87
CA SER A 77 8.71 -1.58 -14.05
C SER A 77 7.61 -0.73 -14.70
N TYR A 78 6.41 -1.29 -14.77
CA TYR A 78 5.24 -0.60 -15.30
C TYR A 78 4.95 0.68 -14.49
N TYR A 79 4.67 1.77 -15.20
CA TYR A 79 4.21 3.02 -14.62
C TYR A 79 2.91 3.44 -15.33
N PRO A 80 1.85 3.77 -14.58
CA PRO A 80 0.55 4.07 -15.16
C PRO A 80 0.58 5.34 -16.01
N LYS A 81 -0.18 5.34 -17.10
CA LYS A 81 -0.36 6.48 -17.98
C LYS A 81 -1.52 7.35 -17.50
N GLY A 82 -1.67 8.53 -18.11
CA GLY A 82 -2.79 9.44 -17.80
C GLY A 82 -4.15 8.75 -17.99
N GLU A 83 -4.28 7.99 -19.08
CA GLU A 83 -5.48 7.24 -19.45
C GLU A 83 -5.94 6.21 -18.40
N ASP A 84 -4.99 5.67 -17.61
CA ASP A 84 -5.27 4.68 -16.56
C ASP A 84 -5.80 5.36 -15.28
N THR A 85 -5.49 6.65 -15.09
CA THR A 85 -5.82 7.42 -13.87
C THR A 85 -7.12 8.20 -14.02
N ASP A 86 -7.73 8.19 -15.21
CA ASP A 86 -8.93 8.96 -15.53
C ASP A 86 -10.09 8.67 -14.57
N ASN A 87 -10.70 9.73 -14.02
CA ASN A 87 -11.74 9.61 -13.00
C ASN A 87 -13.04 8.97 -13.53
N SER A 88 -13.33 9.10 -14.83
CA SER A 88 -14.53 8.54 -15.47
C SER A 88 -14.50 7.02 -15.60
N ARG A 89 -13.31 6.41 -15.60
CA ARG A 89 -13.11 4.97 -15.79
C ARG A 89 -12.98 4.21 -14.48
N LYS A 90 -13.00 4.91 -13.34
CA LYS A 90 -12.81 4.30 -12.02
C LYS A 90 -14.04 3.51 -11.63
N PRO A 91 -13.87 2.28 -11.10
CA PRO A 91 -14.99 1.52 -10.59
C PRO A 91 -15.60 2.20 -9.36
N TRP A 92 -16.86 1.89 -9.12
CA TRP A 92 -17.60 2.27 -7.93
C TRP A 92 -17.89 1.02 -7.11
N VAL A 93 -17.72 1.13 -5.80
CA VAL A 93 -17.90 0.02 -4.87
C VAL A 93 -18.79 0.46 -3.72
N VAL A 94 -19.74 -0.39 -3.34
CA VAL A 94 -20.63 -0.17 -2.21
C VAL A 94 -20.30 -1.15 -1.08
N ILE A 95 -20.29 -0.60 0.15
CA ILE A 95 -20.02 -1.35 1.37
C ILE A 95 -21.09 -1.02 2.40
N ASP A 96 -21.83 -2.05 2.82
CA ASP A 96 -22.75 -1.96 3.96
C ASP A 96 -21.97 -2.03 5.28
N ALA A 97 -22.09 -0.97 6.08
CA ALA A 97 -21.37 -0.80 7.33
C ALA A 97 -22.09 -1.42 8.55
N ALA A 98 -23.30 -1.98 8.36
CA ALA A 98 -24.10 -2.55 9.44
C ALA A 98 -23.36 -3.67 10.18
N GLY A 99 -23.22 -3.51 11.50
CA GLY A 99 -22.58 -4.51 12.36
C GLY A 99 -21.05 -4.63 12.17
N LEU A 100 -20.43 -3.80 11.34
CA LEU A 100 -18.98 -3.82 11.11
C LEU A 100 -18.23 -3.01 12.17
N ARG A 101 -17.04 -3.50 12.56
CA ARG A 101 -16.15 -2.78 13.47
C ARG A 101 -15.49 -1.61 12.75
N LEU A 102 -15.71 -0.39 13.24
CA LEU A 102 -15.24 0.87 12.63
C LEU A 102 -13.79 0.80 12.11
N GLY A 103 -12.86 0.34 12.96
CA GLY A 103 -11.44 0.31 12.61
C GLY A 103 -11.12 -0.64 11.46
N ARG A 104 -11.68 -1.87 11.49
CA ARG A 104 -11.43 -2.89 10.46
C ARG A 104 -12.04 -2.47 9.12
N LEU A 105 -13.28 -1.97 9.17
CA LEU A 105 -13.95 -1.37 8.01
C LEU A 105 -13.11 -0.24 7.39
N SER A 106 -12.65 0.70 8.23
CA SER A 106 -11.91 1.87 7.74
C SER A 106 -10.60 1.50 7.05
N THR A 107 -9.91 0.45 7.52
CA THR A 107 -8.67 -0.03 6.90
C THR A 107 -8.94 -0.56 5.49
N LEU A 108 -9.99 -1.37 5.32
CA LEU A 108 -10.37 -1.90 4.02
C LEU A 108 -10.80 -0.78 3.07
N VAL A 109 -11.66 0.14 3.52
CA VAL A 109 -12.06 1.32 2.75
C VAL A 109 -10.84 2.13 2.30
N ALA A 110 -9.86 2.37 3.18
CA ALA A 110 -8.64 3.09 2.83
C ALA A 110 -7.79 2.34 1.77
N THR A 111 -7.76 1.00 1.81
CA THR A 111 -7.08 0.18 0.80
C THR A 111 -7.75 0.32 -0.57
N TYR A 112 -9.08 0.26 -0.63
CA TYR A 112 -9.85 0.46 -1.87
C TYR A 112 -9.68 1.88 -2.44
N LEU A 113 -9.75 2.91 -1.59
CA LEU A 113 -9.52 4.29 -2.00
C LEU A 113 -8.10 4.51 -2.51
N ARG A 114 -7.09 3.84 -1.94
CA ARG A 114 -5.70 3.95 -2.40
C ARG A 114 -5.44 3.11 -3.66
N GLY A 115 -6.28 2.12 -3.96
CA GLY A 115 -6.09 1.17 -5.07
C GLY A 115 -5.14 0.03 -4.73
N GLY A 116 -4.93 -0.27 -3.43
CA GLY A 116 -4.01 -1.33 -3.00
C GLY A 116 -4.51 -2.75 -3.32
N ASN A 117 -5.78 -2.89 -3.71
CA ASN A 117 -6.39 -4.12 -4.22
C ASN A 117 -6.08 -4.37 -5.70
N VAL A 118 -5.57 -3.37 -6.44
CA VAL A 118 -5.32 -3.48 -7.89
C VAL A 118 -3.83 -3.73 -8.14
N GLY A 119 -3.51 -4.66 -9.04
CA GLY A 119 -2.12 -4.97 -9.41
C GLY A 119 -1.38 -3.84 -10.13
N THR A 120 -2.10 -2.84 -10.67
CA THR A 120 -1.55 -1.64 -11.30
C THR A 120 -1.29 -0.49 -10.32
N TYR A 121 -1.28 -0.78 -9.01
CA TYR A 121 -1.05 0.21 -7.97
C TYR A 121 0.28 0.96 -8.15
N SER A 122 0.21 2.29 -8.13
CA SER A 122 1.37 3.17 -8.09
C SER A 122 1.21 4.18 -6.95
N PRO A 123 2.19 4.33 -6.03
CA PRO A 123 2.11 5.28 -4.92
C PRO A 123 1.98 6.75 -5.37
N SER A 124 2.46 7.07 -6.57
CA SER A 124 2.42 8.42 -7.13
C SER A 124 1.12 8.73 -7.85
N MET A 125 0.32 7.76 -8.28
CA MET A 125 -0.89 8.03 -9.07
C MET A 125 -2.14 7.56 -8.33
N ASN A 126 -3.29 8.15 -8.64
CA ASN A 126 -4.55 7.76 -8.02
C ASN A 126 -5.22 6.64 -8.83
N MET A 127 -4.84 5.40 -8.55
CA MET A 127 -5.45 4.18 -9.11
C MET A 127 -6.58 3.64 -8.23
N GLY A 128 -7.08 4.47 -7.32
CA GLY A 128 -8.12 4.13 -6.36
C GLY A 128 -9.49 3.98 -6.98
N THR A 129 -10.37 3.36 -6.22
CA THR A 129 -11.79 3.14 -6.54
C THR A 129 -12.67 4.16 -5.79
N TYR A 130 -13.84 4.50 -6.33
CA TYR A 130 -14.85 5.26 -5.57
C TYR A 130 -15.54 4.34 -4.58
N VAL A 131 -15.63 4.75 -3.32
CA VAL A 131 -16.21 3.91 -2.27
C VAL A 131 -17.42 4.62 -1.66
N VAL A 132 -18.55 3.95 -1.71
CA VAL A 132 -19.80 4.35 -1.08
C VAL A 132 -20.01 3.47 0.15
N VAL A 133 -20.14 4.11 1.31
CA VAL A 133 -20.44 3.43 2.57
C VAL A 133 -21.86 3.75 2.97
N VAL A 134 -22.70 2.72 3.10
CA VAL A 134 -24.10 2.85 3.56
C VAL A 134 -24.25 2.34 5.00
N ASN A 135 -25.35 2.67 5.65
CA ASN A 135 -25.62 2.31 7.05
C ASN A 135 -24.52 2.74 8.03
N ALA A 136 -23.91 3.91 7.82
CA ALA A 136 -22.86 4.43 8.70
C ALA A 136 -23.35 4.64 10.16
N SER A 137 -24.66 4.78 10.35
CA SER A 137 -25.32 4.86 11.66
C SER A 137 -25.21 3.56 12.47
N GLN A 138 -25.05 2.41 11.82
CA GLN A 138 -25.04 1.08 12.45
C GLN A 138 -23.64 0.51 12.69
N VAL A 139 -22.61 1.35 12.57
CA VAL A 139 -21.22 0.95 12.80
C VAL A 139 -20.97 0.66 14.28
N VAL A 140 -20.25 -0.43 14.55
CA VAL A 140 -19.99 -0.92 15.91
C VAL A 140 -18.56 -0.61 16.36
N VAL A 141 -18.41 -0.38 17.67
CA VAL A 141 -17.14 -0.28 18.36
C VAL A 141 -17.12 -1.26 19.54
N SER A 142 -15.97 -1.85 19.82
CA SER A 142 -15.82 -2.85 20.88
C SER A 142 -15.72 -2.23 22.28
N GLY A 143 -16.34 -2.86 23.28
CA GLY A 143 -16.17 -2.54 24.69
C GLY A 143 -16.72 -1.17 25.08
N LYS A 144 -16.12 -0.52 26.10
CA LYS A 144 -16.56 0.78 26.63
C LYS A 144 -16.29 1.99 25.72
N LYS A 145 -15.66 1.77 24.56
CA LYS A 145 -15.33 2.82 23.57
C LYS A 145 -16.57 3.56 23.05
N PHE A 146 -17.75 2.95 23.14
CA PHE A 146 -19.01 3.60 22.77
C PHE A 146 -19.29 4.87 23.60
N GLU A 147 -18.86 4.89 24.85
CA GLU A 147 -19.03 6.02 25.77
C GLU A 147 -17.72 6.79 25.95
N ASP A 148 -16.60 6.07 26.09
CA ASP A 148 -15.30 6.64 26.44
C ASP A 148 -14.60 7.35 25.28
N LYS A 149 -14.92 7.01 24.03
CA LYS A 149 -14.21 7.57 22.87
C LYS A 149 -14.65 9.02 22.63
N LEU A 150 -13.74 9.94 22.88
CA LEU A 150 -13.95 11.38 22.72
C LEU A 150 -13.44 11.87 21.36
N TYR A 151 -14.32 12.53 20.61
CA TYR A 151 -14.00 13.29 19.41
C TYR A 151 -13.79 14.74 19.76
N LYS A 152 -12.53 15.18 19.65
CA LYS A 152 -12.10 16.54 19.95
C LYS A 152 -11.99 17.36 18.65
N ARG A 153 -12.40 18.63 18.71
CA ARG A 153 -12.16 19.63 17.66
C ARG A 153 -11.94 21.02 18.29
N HIS A 154 -11.07 21.81 17.70
CA HIS A 154 -10.95 23.24 17.99
C HIS A 154 -11.79 24.00 16.97
N GLU A 155 -12.76 24.80 17.43
CA GLU A 155 -13.71 25.44 16.52
C GLU A 155 -13.15 26.72 15.90
N THR A 156 -12.42 27.51 16.68
CA THR A 156 -11.97 28.85 16.28
C THR A 156 -10.45 29.02 16.39
N GLY A 157 -9.72 27.97 16.82
CA GLY A 157 -8.28 28.02 17.06
C GLY A 157 -7.86 28.91 18.25
N ARG A 158 -8.83 29.45 19.00
CA ARG A 158 -8.61 30.28 20.20
C ARG A 158 -8.39 29.38 21.44
N PRO A 159 -7.61 29.83 22.44
CA PRO A 159 -7.49 29.11 23.71
C PRO A 159 -8.87 28.91 24.34
N GLY A 160 -9.12 27.72 24.90
CA GLY A 160 -10.41 27.36 25.51
C GLY A 160 -11.55 26.98 24.54
N SER A 161 -11.38 27.12 23.22
CA SER A 161 -12.43 26.79 22.22
C SER A 161 -12.52 25.30 21.84
N MET A 162 -12.08 24.42 22.75
CA MET A 162 -12.05 22.98 22.52
C MET A 162 -13.43 22.38 22.78
N LYS A 163 -13.99 21.71 21.78
CA LYS A 163 -15.24 20.97 21.89
C LYS A 163 -14.96 19.48 21.86
N GLU A 164 -15.56 18.77 22.81
CA GLU A 164 -15.45 17.32 22.95
C GLU A 164 -16.83 16.71 22.83
N GLU A 165 -16.94 15.65 22.03
CA GLU A 165 -18.18 14.91 21.84
C GLU A 165 -17.88 13.43 22.00
N SER A 166 -18.67 12.71 22.81
CA SER A 166 -18.54 11.25 22.91
C SER A 166 -19.01 10.56 21.63
N PHE A 167 -18.58 9.31 21.42
CA PHE A 167 -18.96 8.53 20.24
C PHE A 167 -20.49 8.39 20.12
N LYS A 168 -21.18 8.06 21.22
CA LYS A 168 -22.65 8.00 21.29
C LYS A 168 -23.31 9.29 20.80
N MET A 169 -22.87 10.45 21.32
CA MET A 169 -23.44 11.75 20.95
C MET A 169 -23.18 12.08 19.48
N LEU A 170 -21.98 11.79 18.99
CA LEU A 170 -21.63 12.05 17.60
C LEU A 170 -22.41 11.15 16.63
N GLN A 171 -22.63 9.88 16.99
CA GLN A 171 -23.39 8.92 16.18
C GLN A 171 -24.85 9.31 16.04
N ALA A 172 -25.46 9.84 17.11
CA ALA A 172 -26.84 10.33 17.07
C ALA A 172 -26.98 11.61 16.22
N ARG A 173 -25.97 12.50 16.24
CA ARG A 173 -26.04 13.78 15.52
C ARG A 173 -25.65 13.66 14.04
N ILE A 174 -24.45 13.12 13.76
CA ILE A 174 -23.84 13.04 12.42
C ILE A 174 -22.98 11.78 12.34
N PRO A 175 -23.58 10.61 12.06
CA PRO A 175 -22.86 9.33 12.05
C PRO A 175 -21.79 9.26 10.94
N GLU A 176 -22.01 9.91 9.81
CA GLU A 176 -21.09 9.93 8.66
C GLU A 176 -19.67 10.38 9.06
N ARG A 177 -19.60 11.41 9.92
CA ARG A 177 -18.33 11.99 10.38
C ARG A 177 -17.45 10.98 11.13
N ILE A 178 -18.03 9.97 11.75
CA ILE A 178 -17.30 8.91 12.45
C ILE A 178 -16.45 8.12 11.47
N VAL A 179 -17.06 7.66 10.38
CA VAL A 179 -16.41 6.88 9.32
C VAL A 179 -15.43 7.76 8.56
N GLU A 180 -15.86 8.95 8.14
CA GLU A 180 -14.98 9.91 7.44
C GLU A 180 -13.72 10.23 8.23
N LYS A 181 -13.83 10.52 9.53
CA LYS A 181 -12.67 10.86 10.37
C LYS A 181 -11.74 9.67 10.55
N ALA A 182 -12.29 8.46 10.67
CA ALA A 182 -11.48 7.24 10.77
C ALA A 182 -10.71 6.97 9.48
N VAL A 183 -11.39 6.99 8.32
CA VAL A 183 -10.76 6.77 7.00
C VAL A 183 -9.77 7.87 6.66
N ARG A 184 -10.14 9.14 6.87
CA ARG A 184 -9.23 10.28 6.68
C ARG A 184 -7.97 10.11 7.50
N GLY A 185 -8.06 9.51 8.70
CA GLY A 185 -6.94 9.14 9.55
C GLY A 185 -5.92 8.25 8.85
N MET A 186 -6.39 7.27 8.08
CA MET A 186 -5.59 6.23 7.41
C MET A 186 -5.03 6.63 6.04
N LEU A 187 -5.60 7.68 5.42
CA LEU A 187 -5.10 8.22 4.15
C LEU A 187 -3.82 9.07 4.32
N PRO A 188 -2.96 9.16 3.27
CA PRO A 188 -1.74 9.97 3.30
C PRO A 188 -2.07 11.46 3.50
N LYS A 189 -1.25 12.19 4.26
CA LYS A 189 -1.52 13.60 4.60
C LYS A 189 -0.96 14.59 3.57
N ASN A 190 -1.14 14.27 2.29
CA ASN A 190 -0.60 15.03 1.17
C ASN A 190 -1.73 15.57 0.28
N ARG A 191 -1.40 16.36 -0.76
CA ARG A 191 -2.38 16.82 -1.77
C ARG A 191 -3.21 15.66 -2.33
N LYS A 192 -2.54 14.58 -2.77
CA LYS A 192 -3.18 13.36 -3.26
C LYS A 192 -4.12 12.74 -2.24
N GLY A 193 -3.76 12.71 -0.96
CA GLY A 193 -4.66 12.14 0.06
C GLY A 193 -5.92 12.96 0.30
N ARG A 194 -5.86 14.29 0.07
CA ARG A 194 -7.07 15.14 0.07
C ARG A 194 -7.95 14.81 -1.15
N GLU A 195 -7.35 14.56 -2.31
CA GLU A 195 -8.05 14.11 -3.52
C GLU A 195 -8.66 12.70 -3.34
N LEU A 196 -7.95 11.76 -2.71
CA LEU A 196 -8.50 10.43 -2.38
C LEU A 196 -9.71 10.53 -1.46
N PHE A 197 -9.68 11.46 -0.50
CA PHE A 197 -10.78 11.64 0.44
C PHE A 197 -12.07 12.10 -0.25
N THR A 198 -12.01 12.82 -1.37
CA THR A 198 -13.23 13.24 -2.09
C THR A 198 -13.92 12.08 -2.82
N GLN A 199 -13.22 10.97 -3.02
CA GLN A 199 -13.75 9.75 -3.63
C GLN A 199 -14.54 8.88 -2.64
N LEU A 200 -14.40 9.13 -1.34
CA LEU A 200 -15.25 8.51 -0.31
C LEU A 200 -16.61 9.20 -0.27
N LYS A 201 -17.68 8.42 -0.27
CA LYS A 201 -19.06 8.85 -0.04
C LYS A 201 -19.62 8.04 1.12
N VAL A 202 -20.16 8.71 2.13
CA VAL A 202 -20.69 8.05 3.33
C VAL A 202 -22.13 8.52 3.53
N TYR A 203 -23.02 7.57 3.76
CA TYR A 203 -24.43 7.82 4.04
C TYR A 203 -24.83 7.17 5.35
N GLY A 204 -25.56 7.92 6.18
CA GLY A 204 -26.16 7.37 7.41
C GLY A 204 -27.27 6.35 7.15
N SER A 205 -27.96 6.49 6.02
CA SER A 205 -29.04 5.62 5.52
C SER A 205 -28.51 4.44 4.69
N GLU A 206 -29.41 3.51 4.40
CA GLU A 206 -29.16 2.37 3.49
C GLU A 206 -29.11 2.82 2.03
N GLU A 207 -29.90 3.83 1.66
CA GLU A 207 -29.99 4.32 0.29
C GLU A 207 -28.89 5.33 -0.06
N HIS A 208 -28.45 5.28 -1.33
CA HIS A 208 -27.52 6.23 -1.92
C HIS A 208 -28.01 6.77 -3.29
N PRO A 209 -27.73 8.03 -3.66
CA PRO A 209 -28.17 8.62 -4.92
C PRO A 209 -27.34 8.20 -6.15
N HIS A 210 -26.34 7.32 -5.99
CA HIS A 210 -25.34 7.00 -7.02
C HIS A 210 -25.68 5.78 -7.90
N ALA A 211 -26.96 5.46 -8.08
CA ALA A 211 -27.39 4.32 -8.89
C ALA A 211 -26.89 4.36 -10.34
N ALA A 212 -26.77 5.56 -10.94
CA ALA A 212 -26.30 5.74 -12.32
C ALA A 212 -24.85 5.27 -12.57
N GLN A 213 -24.05 5.11 -11.51
CA GLN A 213 -22.64 4.70 -11.61
C GLN A 213 -22.46 3.18 -11.54
N ASN A 214 -23.54 2.40 -11.40
CA ASN A 214 -23.54 0.94 -11.30
C ASN A 214 -22.48 0.39 -10.32
N PRO A 215 -22.59 0.73 -9.02
CA PRO A 215 -21.62 0.27 -8.04
C PRO A 215 -21.64 -1.25 -7.87
N ILE A 216 -20.47 -1.81 -7.58
CA ILE A 216 -20.27 -3.24 -7.28
C ILE A 216 -20.34 -3.43 -5.76
N ASP A 217 -21.20 -4.35 -5.31
CA ASP A 217 -21.33 -4.69 -3.90
C ASP A 217 -20.21 -5.64 -3.44
N VAL A 218 -19.33 -5.17 -2.55
CA VAL A 218 -18.22 -5.98 -1.98
C VAL A 218 -18.42 -6.33 -0.50
N THR A 219 -19.64 -6.13 0.01
CA THR A 219 -19.98 -6.27 1.42
C THR A 219 -19.61 -7.64 2.00
N ALA A 220 -19.82 -8.73 1.24
CA ALA A 220 -19.53 -10.09 1.69
C ALA A 220 -18.02 -10.29 1.95
N GLU A 221 -17.19 -9.91 0.99
CA GLU A 221 -15.72 -9.99 1.10
C GLU A 221 -15.21 -9.15 2.27
N VAL A 222 -15.77 -7.95 2.46
CA VAL A 222 -15.41 -7.06 3.57
C VAL A 222 -15.78 -7.68 4.92
N LYS A 223 -16.97 -8.29 5.03
CA LYS A 223 -17.42 -8.99 6.26
C LYS A 223 -16.49 -10.15 6.60
N GLU A 224 -16.11 -10.96 5.61
CA GLU A 224 -15.15 -12.04 5.79
C GLU A 224 -13.79 -11.52 6.24
N LEU A 225 -13.19 -10.56 5.54
CA LEU A 225 -11.89 -10.00 5.91
C LEU A 225 -11.91 -9.30 7.28
N CYS A 226 -13.05 -8.73 7.67
CA CYS A 226 -13.23 -8.14 8.98
C CYS A 226 -13.28 -9.17 10.11
N TYR A 227 -13.67 -10.42 9.87
CA TYR A 227 -13.95 -11.41 10.92
C TYR A 227 -13.31 -12.80 10.72
N SER A 228 -12.52 -13.01 9.66
CA SER A 228 -11.93 -14.31 9.29
C SER A 228 -11.00 -14.91 10.34
N SER A 229 -10.50 -14.10 11.29
CA SER A 229 -9.61 -14.56 12.35
C SER A 229 -10.29 -15.32 13.50
N GLY A 230 -11.58 -15.69 13.41
CA GLY A 230 -12.21 -16.38 14.54
C GLY A 230 -13.70 -16.73 14.48
N MET A 231 -14.25 -17.12 13.32
CA MET A 231 -15.49 -17.92 13.30
C MET A 231 -15.13 -19.40 13.19
N LYS A 232 -14.69 -20.01 14.30
CA LYS A 232 -15.20 -21.35 14.62
C LYS A 232 -16.62 -21.08 15.11
N SER A 233 -17.59 -21.30 14.23
CA SER A 233 -19.00 -21.40 14.58
C SER A 233 -19.13 -22.37 15.77
N ALA A 234 -19.65 -21.87 16.88
CA ALA A 234 -20.26 -22.70 17.92
C ALA A 234 -21.73 -22.91 17.55
#